data_AF-A0A3N6FG00-F1
#
_entry.id   AF-A0A3N6FG00-F1
#
_cell.length_a   1.000
_cell.length_b   1.000
_cell.length_c   1.000
_cell.angle_alpha   90.00
_cell.angle_beta   90.00
_cell.angle_gamma   90.00
#
_symmetry.space_group_name_H-M   'P 1'
#
loop_
_entity.id
_entity.type
_entity.pdbx_description
1 polymer ?
#
loop_
_entity_poly.entity_id
_entity_poly.type
_entity_poly.pdbx_seq_one_letter_code
_entity_poly.pdbx_strand_id
1 'polypeptide(L)'
;MSTDAQQPHGSEQAAQDWKHWHEERTATVAGPYGPLSLTGTHWLSDHPEGRIPGVPGQWREDGDELVLSASAADGLTVDGEPFTGQVRLTADRGPIDESRVAHGERRLVVLSREGLWAVRDFDPDSPARRAFRAIEATPYDARWALPGTFRPYDSARTVRVENADGVERGLGLAGEIAFEADGTEHTLHVAVEPDGSLWAVFADATSGNSSYRFRFLRPAAPAEDGSVTVDLNRALLPPCAFADHFICPFPPPGNTLSVAVEAGERNRVDG
;
A
#
# COMPACT_ATOMS: atom_id res chain seq x y z
N MET A 1 -44.46 -15.19 -19.79
CA MET A 1 -43.42 -14.68 -20.69
C MET A 1 -42.98 -13.33 -20.18
N SER A 2 -41.69 -13.01 -20.37
CA SER A 2 -40.94 -11.83 -19.89
C SER A 2 -40.25 -11.99 -18.53
N THR A 3 -39.40 -13.01 -18.43
CA THR A 3 -38.08 -12.87 -17.81
C THR A 3 -37.09 -12.64 -18.96
N ASP A 4 -36.61 -11.41 -19.15
CA ASP A 4 -35.26 -11.16 -19.65
C ASP A 4 -34.94 -9.66 -19.74
N ALA A 5 -33.64 -9.35 -19.63
CA ALA A 5 -32.98 -8.11 -20.05
C ALA A 5 -32.68 -6.97 -19.03
N GLN A 6 -32.34 -7.26 -17.77
CA GLN A 6 -31.68 -6.26 -16.90
C GLN A 6 -30.20 -6.57 -16.57
N GLN A 7 -29.63 -7.69 -17.05
CA GLN A 7 -28.28 -8.14 -16.64
C GLN A 7 -27.06 -7.75 -17.53
N PRO A 8 -27.16 -7.49 -18.85
CA PRO A 8 -25.95 -7.26 -19.66
C PRO A 8 -25.29 -5.89 -19.39
N HIS A 9 -26.08 -4.82 -19.25
CA HIS A 9 -25.56 -3.46 -19.07
C HIS A 9 -24.82 -3.24 -17.76
N GLY A 10 -25.21 -3.92 -16.67
CA GLY A 10 -24.53 -3.82 -15.38
C GLY A 10 -23.14 -4.46 -15.39
N SER A 11 -23.00 -5.60 -16.09
CA SER A 11 -21.71 -6.30 -16.21
C SER A 11 -20.71 -5.56 -17.10
N GLU A 12 -21.18 -4.96 -18.19
CA GLU A 12 -20.34 -4.15 -19.09
C GLU A 12 -19.85 -2.87 -18.39
N GLN A 13 -20.72 -2.20 -17.64
CA GLN A 13 -20.32 -1.02 -16.86
C GLN A 13 -19.28 -1.40 -15.80
N ALA A 14 -19.49 -2.48 -15.05
CA ALA A 14 -18.53 -2.92 -14.03
C ALA A 14 -17.15 -3.27 -14.63
N ALA A 15 -17.11 -3.88 -15.81
CA ALA A 15 -15.87 -4.13 -16.53
C ALA A 15 -15.16 -2.84 -16.98
N GLN A 16 -15.92 -1.83 -17.41
CA GLN A 16 -15.37 -0.51 -17.75
C GLN A 16 -14.83 0.22 -16.52
N ASP A 17 -15.57 0.19 -15.41
CA ASP A 17 -15.16 0.79 -14.13
C ASP A 17 -13.89 0.12 -13.59
N TRP A 18 -13.81 -1.21 -13.72
CA TRP A 18 -12.61 -1.97 -13.38
C TRP A 18 -11.42 -1.57 -14.26
N LYS A 19 -11.63 -1.42 -15.57
CA LYS A 19 -10.56 -1.02 -16.49
C LYS A 19 -10.03 0.37 -16.14
N HIS A 20 -10.93 1.33 -15.91
CA HIS A 20 -10.55 2.68 -15.54
C HIS A 20 -9.75 2.71 -14.23
N TRP A 21 -10.21 1.99 -13.22
CA TRP A 21 -9.47 1.82 -11.98
C TRP A 21 -8.08 1.22 -12.19
N HIS A 22 -7.96 0.18 -13.02
CA HIS A 22 -6.67 -0.45 -13.28
C HIS A 22 -5.69 0.49 -14.01
N GLU A 23 -6.19 1.32 -14.93
CA GLU A 23 -5.42 2.39 -15.58
C GLU A 23 -4.96 3.45 -14.56
N GLU A 24 -5.84 3.91 -13.68
CA GLU A 24 -5.51 4.86 -12.60
C GLU A 24 -4.49 4.30 -11.60
N ARG A 25 -4.64 3.02 -11.25
CA ARG A 25 -3.70 2.29 -10.37
C ARG A 25 -2.32 2.22 -11.00
N THR A 26 -2.24 1.88 -12.28
CA THR A 26 -0.99 1.85 -13.04
C THR A 26 -0.35 3.25 -13.10
N ALA A 27 -1.13 4.29 -13.38
CA ALA A 27 -0.65 5.67 -13.42
C ALA A 27 -0.16 6.17 -12.06
N THR A 28 -0.86 5.82 -10.98
CA THR A 28 -0.49 6.20 -9.60
C THR A 28 0.80 5.51 -9.17
N VAL A 29 0.95 4.22 -9.48
CA VAL A 29 2.17 3.45 -9.18
C VAL A 29 3.38 3.99 -9.94
N ALA A 30 3.19 4.37 -11.21
CA ALA A 30 4.23 4.94 -12.07
C ALA A 30 4.41 6.46 -11.96
N GLY A 31 3.63 7.13 -11.11
CA GLY A 31 3.70 8.57 -10.89
C GLY A 31 5.10 8.98 -10.37
N PRO A 32 5.53 10.24 -10.57
CA PRO A 32 6.85 10.73 -10.15
C PRO A 32 7.16 10.43 -8.67
N TYR A 33 6.15 10.51 -7.81
CA TYR A 33 6.25 10.25 -6.37
C TYR A 33 5.39 9.05 -5.92
N GLY A 34 5.07 8.15 -6.86
CA GLY A 34 4.36 6.91 -6.60
C GLY A 34 5.24 5.82 -5.97
N PRO A 35 4.69 4.65 -5.61
CA PRO A 35 5.44 3.53 -5.05
C PRO A 35 6.76 3.19 -5.75
N LEU A 36 6.84 3.27 -7.08
CA LEU A 36 8.07 2.95 -7.82
C LEU A 36 9.20 3.96 -7.65
N SER A 37 8.95 5.17 -7.16
CA SER A 37 10.02 6.14 -6.94
C SER A 37 10.68 6.00 -5.57
N LEU A 38 10.15 5.20 -4.65
CA LEU A 38 10.82 4.96 -3.38
C LEU A 38 12.11 4.15 -3.59
N THR A 39 13.26 4.79 -3.40
CA THR A 39 14.60 4.22 -3.56
C THR A 39 15.28 3.88 -2.24
N GLY A 40 14.70 4.31 -1.10
CA GLY A 40 15.24 4.01 0.21
C GLY A 40 14.28 4.34 1.34
N THR A 41 14.28 3.50 2.39
CA THR A 41 13.80 3.84 3.73
C THR A 41 14.98 3.67 4.68
N HIS A 42 15.47 4.76 5.24
CA HIS A 42 16.68 4.80 6.06
C HIS A 42 16.32 5.06 7.52
N TRP A 43 16.42 4.04 8.36
CA TRP A 43 16.16 4.16 9.80
C TRP A 43 17.34 4.86 10.49
N LEU A 44 17.05 5.90 11.28
CA LEU A 44 18.13 6.65 11.96
C LEU A 44 18.85 5.80 13.01
N SER A 45 18.21 4.78 13.55
CA SER A 45 18.84 3.79 14.44
C SER A 45 20.03 3.07 13.80
N ASP A 46 20.02 2.92 12.47
CA ASP A 46 21.09 2.25 11.72
C ASP A 46 22.23 3.22 11.35
N HIS A 47 22.04 4.51 11.61
CA HIS A 47 22.95 5.61 11.28
C HIS A 47 23.18 6.54 12.49
N PRO A 48 23.75 6.05 13.62
CA PRO A 48 23.85 6.80 14.87
C PRO A 48 24.69 8.08 14.79
N GLU A 49 25.62 8.16 13.83
CA GLU A 49 26.40 9.35 13.51
C GLU A 49 25.60 10.41 12.71
N GLY A 50 24.41 10.05 12.26
CA GLY A 50 23.48 10.88 11.51
C GLY A 50 23.83 11.04 10.03
N ARG A 51 24.76 10.25 9.48
CA ARG A 51 25.10 10.26 8.06
C ARG A 51 24.49 9.05 7.37
N ILE A 52 23.58 9.31 6.45
CA ILE A 52 22.89 8.29 5.68
C ILE A 52 23.55 8.22 4.29
N PRO A 53 24.07 7.07 3.85
CA PRO A 53 24.65 6.93 2.52
C PRO A 53 23.65 7.32 1.42
N GLY A 54 24.03 8.27 0.55
CA GLY A 54 23.20 8.70 -0.59
C GLY A 54 22.12 9.75 -0.27
N VAL A 55 21.94 10.12 1.00
CA VAL A 55 21.01 11.15 1.46
C VAL A 55 21.83 12.32 2.05
N PRO A 56 21.81 13.52 1.44
CA PRO A 56 22.63 14.66 1.90
C PRO A 56 22.27 15.15 3.30
N GLY A 57 23.18 15.91 3.90
CA GLY A 57 23.04 16.45 5.25
C GLY A 57 23.36 15.46 6.37
N GLN A 58 23.15 15.92 7.61
CA GLN A 58 23.27 15.14 8.83
C GLN A 58 21.95 15.15 9.59
N TRP A 59 21.45 13.96 9.91
CA TRP A 59 20.13 13.72 10.46
C TRP A 59 20.27 13.14 11.87
N ARG A 60 19.67 13.80 12.86
CA ARG A 60 19.71 13.33 14.25
C ARG A 60 18.33 13.34 14.87
N GLU A 61 18.05 12.34 15.69
CA GLU A 61 16.90 12.36 16.58
C GLU A 61 17.13 13.34 17.74
N ASP A 62 16.10 14.13 18.06
CA ASP A 62 16.06 14.98 19.24
C ASP A 62 14.64 15.04 19.81
N GLY A 63 14.31 14.06 20.66
CA GLY A 63 12.98 13.89 21.23
C GLY A 63 11.98 13.39 20.19
N ASP A 64 10.92 14.16 19.98
CA ASP A 64 9.83 13.92 19.03
C ASP A 64 10.05 14.61 17.67
N GLU A 65 11.27 15.03 17.38
CA GLU A 65 11.65 15.68 16.13
C GLU A 65 12.98 15.13 15.58
N LEU A 66 13.17 15.30 14.27
CA LEU A 66 14.46 15.15 13.60
C LEU A 66 15.12 16.50 13.40
N VAL A 67 16.42 16.54 13.63
CA VAL A 67 17.28 17.69 13.38
C VAL A 67 18.10 17.42 12.12
N LEU A 68 17.83 18.16 11.06
CA LEU A 68 18.63 18.17 9.84
C LEU A 68 19.65 19.31 9.92
N SER A 69 20.93 18.99 9.74
CA SER A 69 22.02 19.95 9.60
C SER A 69 22.64 19.82 8.21
N ALA A 70 22.73 20.91 7.46
CA ALA A 70 23.20 20.90 6.07
C ALA A 70 24.06 22.12 5.74
N SER A 71 24.99 21.93 4.81
CA SER A 71 25.80 22.98 4.18
C SER A 71 25.29 23.29 2.78
N ALA A 72 25.75 24.40 2.20
CA ALA A 72 25.43 24.72 0.80
C ALA A 72 25.89 23.64 -0.19
N ALA A 73 26.92 22.86 0.15
CA ALA A 73 27.42 21.77 -0.67
C ALA A 73 26.49 20.54 -0.69
N ASP A 74 25.59 20.40 0.29
CA ASP A 74 24.59 19.32 0.34
C ASP A 74 23.44 19.55 -0.66
N GLY A 75 23.28 20.78 -1.18
CA GLY A 75 22.32 21.09 -2.24
C GLY A 75 20.84 20.89 -1.85
N LEU A 76 20.53 20.90 -0.56
CA LEU A 76 19.18 20.70 -0.06
C LEU A 76 18.33 21.97 -0.20
N THR A 77 17.04 21.77 -0.43
CA THR A 77 16.02 22.79 -0.18
C THR A 77 15.15 22.38 1.00
N VAL A 78 14.65 23.37 1.73
CA VAL A 78 13.66 23.19 2.78
C VAL A 78 12.51 24.15 2.52
N ASP A 79 11.28 23.63 2.47
CA ASP A 79 10.07 24.38 2.15
C ASP A 79 10.18 25.15 0.81
N GLY A 80 10.89 24.55 -0.16
CA GLY A 80 11.12 25.11 -1.49
C GLY A 80 12.31 26.05 -1.63
N GLU A 81 12.96 26.44 -0.53
CA GLU A 81 14.07 27.41 -0.54
C GLU A 81 15.44 26.74 -0.32
N PRO A 82 16.53 27.20 -0.97
CA PRO A 82 17.88 26.71 -0.71
C PRO A 82 18.24 26.78 0.78
N PHE A 83 18.75 25.67 1.32
CA PHE A 83 18.92 25.52 2.76
C PHE A 83 20.39 25.35 3.18
N THR A 84 20.77 26.03 4.26
CA THR A 84 22.06 25.86 4.95
C THR A 84 21.85 26.21 6.43
N GLY A 85 22.38 25.39 7.32
CA GLY A 85 22.21 25.53 8.76
C GLY A 85 21.51 24.31 9.36
N GLN A 86 20.64 24.54 10.33
CA GLN A 86 19.96 23.50 11.08
C GLN A 86 18.45 23.76 11.12
N VAL A 87 17.64 22.72 10.91
CA VAL A 87 16.17 22.78 10.95
C VAL A 87 15.61 21.58 11.72
N ARG A 88 14.49 21.81 12.41
CA ARG A 88 13.72 20.77 13.10
C ARG A 88 12.55 20.33 12.23
N LEU A 89 12.37 19.03 12.12
CA LEU A 89 11.41 18.37 11.24
C LEU A 89 10.57 17.41 12.08
N THR A 90 9.26 17.43 11.84
CA THR A 90 8.34 16.40 12.29
C THR A 90 8.04 15.45 11.15
N ALA A 91 7.32 14.35 11.43
CA ALA A 91 6.90 13.43 10.39
C ALA A 91 6.00 14.15 9.37
N ASP A 92 6.35 14.02 8.09
CA ASP A 92 5.52 14.50 6.99
C ASP A 92 4.16 13.79 7.02
N ARG A 93 3.09 14.57 6.85
CA ARG A 93 1.69 14.06 6.83
C ARG A 93 0.97 14.32 5.51
N GLY A 94 1.57 15.14 4.64
CA GLY A 94 1.01 15.52 3.36
C GLY A 94 1.43 14.59 2.22
N PRO A 95 1.06 14.94 0.98
CA PRO A 95 1.58 14.33 -0.23
C PRO A 95 3.11 14.32 -0.28
N ILE A 96 3.69 13.32 -0.95
CA ILE A 96 5.15 13.13 -1.02
C ILE A 96 5.85 14.28 -1.75
N ASP A 97 5.22 14.84 -2.78
CA ASP A 97 5.72 15.98 -3.55
C ASP A 97 5.78 17.29 -2.75
N GLU A 98 4.99 17.38 -1.67
CA GLU A 98 4.98 18.47 -0.70
C GLU A 98 5.95 18.26 0.48
N SER A 99 6.75 17.18 0.48
CA SER A 99 7.74 16.94 1.53
C SER A 99 8.64 18.15 1.70
N ARG A 100 8.86 18.54 2.96
CA ARG A 100 9.59 19.76 3.29
C ARG A 100 11.01 19.75 2.78
N VAL A 101 11.67 18.59 2.75
CA VAL A 101 13.08 18.47 2.36
C VAL A 101 13.19 17.86 0.97
N ALA A 102 13.94 18.53 0.09
CA ALA A 102 14.21 18.03 -1.25
C ALA A 102 15.70 18.15 -1.62
N HIS A 103 16.12 17.30 -2.57
CA HIS A 103 17.44 17.34 -3.19
C HIS A 103 17.25 17.29 -4.71
N GLY A 104 17.18 18.47 -5.34
CA GLY A 104 16.67 18.58 -6.70
C GLY A 104 15.22 18.08 -6.79
N GLU A 105 14.95 17.13 -7.68
CA GLU A 105 13.62 16.52 -7.82
C GLU A 105 13.37 15.41 -6.78
N ARG A 106 14.39 14.93 -6.05
CA ARG A 106 14.17 13.93 -4.99
C ARG A 106 13.42 14.54 -3.80
N ARG A 107 12.55 13.76 -3.17
CA ARG A 107 11.83 14.13 -1.94
C ARG A 107 12.31 13.27 -0.78
N LEU A 108 12.75 13.92 0.29
CA LEU A 108 13.29 13.28 1.49
C LEU A 108 12.25 13.36 2.61
N VAL A 109 11.39 12.35 2.64
CA VAL A 109 10.21 12.28 3.49
C VAL A 109 10.59 11.79 4.88
N VAL A 110 10.33 12.59 5.90
CA VAL A 110 10.51 12.22 7.30
C VAL A 110 9.31 11.40 7.76
N LEU A 111 9.56 10.23 8.34
CA LEU A 111 8.52 9.40 8.95
C LEU A 111 8.90 9.00 10.37
N SER A 112 7.88 8.85 11.21
CA SER A 112 7.99 8.21 12.52
C SER A 112 7.04 7.02 12.58
N ARG A 113 7.56 5.86 12.97
CA ARG A 113 6.77 4.63 13.11
C ARG A 113 7.25 3.86 14.33
N GLU A 114 6.32 3.51 15.21
CA GLU A 114 6.63 2.79 16.47
C GLU A 114 7.69 3.51 17.33
N GLY A 115 7.75 4.85 17.25
CA GLY A 115 8.73 5.67 17.95
C GLY A 115 10.12 5.72 17.29
N LEU A 116 10.31 5.05 16.16
CA LEU A 116 11.54 5.09 15.38
C LEU A 116 11.41 6.08 14.22
N TRP A 117 12.46 6.86 13.98
CA TRP A 117 12.52 7.78 12.86
C TRP A 117 13.17 7.14 11.64
N ALA A 118 12.67 7.49 10.45
CA ALA A 118 13.33 7.20 9.19
C ALA A 118 13.20 8.35 8.21
N VAL A 119 14.14 8.40 7.25
CA VAL A 119 14.06 9.24 6.07
C VAL A 119 13.80 8.34 4.87
N ARG A 120 12.74 8.63 4.13
CA ARG A 120 12.43 7.99 2.85
C ARG A 120 12.92 8.84 1.70
N ASP A 121 13.60 8.21 0.78
CA ASP A 121 14.10 8.83 -0.43
C ASP A 121 13.22 8.45 -1.61
N PHE A 122 12.48 9.42 -2.13
CA PHE A 122 11.70 9.27 -3.34
C PHE A 122 12.41 9.96 -4.50
N ASP A 123 12.82 9.16 -5.48
CA ASP A 123 13.49 9.60 -6.70
C ASP A 123 12.53 9.49 -7.91
N PRO A 124 12.03 10.62 -8.43
CA PRO A 124 11.22 10.64 -9.65
C PRO A 124 12.05 10.35 -10.89
N ASP A 125 13.29 9.87 -10.78
CA ASP A 125 14.10 9.23 -11.81
C ASP A 125 14.61 7.86 -11.35
N SER A 126 13.87 7.16 -10.48
CA SER A 126 14.27 5.82 -10.03
C SER A 126 14.42 4.83 -11.21
N PRO A 127 15.41 3.91 -11.15
CA PRO A 127 15.53 2.83 -12.13
C PRO A 127 14.27 1.97 -12.23
N ALA A 128 13.61 1.69 -11.10
CA ALA A 128 12.39 0.90 -11.04
C ALA A 128 11.26 1.54 -11.86
N ARG A 129 11.06 2.85 -11.74
CA ARG A 129 10.02 3.56 -12.51
C ARG A 129 10.33 3.59 -14.01
N ARG A 130 11.60 3.71 -14.40
CA ARG A 130 12.01 3.64 -15.83
C ARG A 130 11.84 2.23 -16.43
N ALA A 131 12.08 1.20 -15.62
CA ALA A 131 11.95 -0.19 -16.04
C ALA A 131 10.48 -0.65 -16.12
N PHE A 132 9.61 -0.07 -15.29
CA PHE A 132 8.20 -0.43 -15.21
C PHE A 132 7.47 -0.29 -16.55
N ARG A 133 6.58 -1.25 -16.82
CA ARG A 133 5.75 -1.30 -18.04
C ARG A 133 4.27 -1.38 -17.71
N ALA A 134 3.90 -2.24 -16.77
CA ALA A 134 2.50 -2.47 -16.42
C ALA A 134 2.34 -3.18 -15.08
N ILE A 135 1.13 -3.13 -14.54
CA ILE A 135 0.64 -4.11 -13.58
C ILE A 135 -0.10 -5.18 -14.39
N GLU A 136 0.35 -6.44 -14.35
CA GLU A 136 -0.41 -7.55 -14.91
C GLU A 136 -1.66 -7.76 -14.05
N ALA A 137 -2.84 -7.86 -14.67
CA ALA A 137 -4.09 -8.18 -13.99
C ALA A 137 -4.96 -9.10 -14.85
N THR A 138 -5.76 -9.96 -14.21
CA THR A 138 -6.76 -10.76 -14.92
C THR A 138 -7.93 -9.86 -15.35
N PRO A 139 -8.50 -10.02 -16.56
CA PRO A 139 -9.71 -9.29 -16.95
C PRO A 139 -10.84 -9.43 -15.95
N TYR A 140 -11.68 -8.40 -15.85
CA TYR A 140 -12.85 -8.42 -14.99
C TYR A 140 -13.73 -9.65 -15.25
N ASP A 141 -14.11 -10.33 -14.18
CA ASP A 141 -15.09 -11.41 -14.18
C ASP A 141 -16.08 -11.21 -13.02
N ALA A 142 -17.36 -11.11 -13.39
CA ALA A 142 -18.45 -10.84 -12.45
C ALA A 142 -18.59 -11.92 -11.37
N ARG A 143 -18.09 -13.14 -11.58
CA ARG A 143 -18.12 -14.20 -10.56
C ARG A 143 -17.30 -13.85 -9.31
N TRP A 144 -16.36 -12.92 -9.44
CA TRP A 144 -15.44 -12.50 -8.37
C TRP A 144 -15.93 -11.25 -7.62
N ALA A 145 -17.09 -10.72 -7.99
CA ALA A 145 -17.81 -9.71 -7.21
C ALA A 145 -18.84 -10.42 -6.31
N LEU A 146 -18.39 -10.85 -5.13
CA LEU A 146 -19.15 -11.74 -4.25
C LEU A 146 -19.90 -10.96 -3.17
N PRO A 147 -21.13 -11.36 -2.82
CA PRO A 147 -21.77 -10.85 -1.63
C PRO A 147 -21.03 -11.35 -0.38
N GLY A 148 -20.85 -10.47 0.59
CA GLY A 148 -20.28 -10.80 1.89
C GLY A 148 -21.01 -10.11 3.04
N THR A 149 -20.69 -10.56 4.25
CA THR A 149 -21.22 -10.00 5.49
C THR A 149 -20.06 -9.68 6.41
N PHE A 150 -19.91 -8.40 6.74
CA PHE A 150 -18.97 -7.92 7.73
C PHE A 150 -19.53 -8.13 9.14
N ARG A 151 -18.72 -8.71 10.01
CA ARG A 151 -18.99 -8.93 11.43
C ARG A 151 -17.89 -8.24 12.24
N PRO A 152 -18.18 -7.12 12.92
CA PRO A 152 -17.20 -6.46 13.77
C PRO A 152 -16.86 -7.33 14.98
N TYR A 153 -15.66 -7.19 15.51
CA TYR A 153 -15.28 -7.78 16.78
C TYR A 153 -15.82 -6.98 17.96
N ASP A 154 -16.19 -7.68 19.04
CA ASP A 154 -16.67 -7.05 20.28
C ASP A 154 -15.62 -6.16 20.95
N SER A 155 -14.34 -6.36 20.63
CA SER A 155 -13.21 -5.57 21.13
C SER A 155 -12.09 -5.52 20.11
N ALA A 156 -11.25 -4.49 20.21
CA ALA A 156 -10.07 -4.34 19.36
C ALA A 156 -9.16 -5.57 19.48
N ARG A 157 -8.82 -6.18 18.35
CA ARG A 157 -7.88 -7.29 18.28
C ARG A 157 -6.59 -6.82 17.62
N THR A 158 -5.45 -7.29 18.13
CA THR A 158 -4.15 -7.09 17.48
C THR A 158 -3.47 -8.44 17.37
N VAL A 159 -3.08 -8.80 16.16
CA VAL A 159 -2.30 -10.01 15.89
C VAL A 159 -0.88 -9.62 15.52
N ARG A 160 0.08 -10.50 15.80
CA ARG A 160 1.47 -10.32 15.38
C ARG A 160 1.64 -10.99 14.03
N VAL A 161 2.15 -10.25 13.06
CA VAL A 161 2.42 -10.73 11.70
C VAL A 161 3.82 -10.28 11.28
N GLU A 162 4.53 -11.16 10.57
CA GLU A 162 5.76 -10.77 9.89
C GLU A 162 5.45 -9.70 8.83
N ASN A 163 6.37 -8.78 8.63
CA ASN A 163 6.29 -7.79 7.56
C ASN A 163 7.36 -8.05 6.49
N ALA A 164 7.28 -7.37 5.35
CA ALA A 164 8.18 -7.56 4.21
C ALA A 164 9.68 -7.36 4.54
N ASP A 165 10.02 -6.70 5.65
CA ASP A 165 11.38 -6.52 6.16
C ASP A 165 11.83 -7.63 7.14
N GLY A 166 11.01 -8.67 7.33
CA GLY A 166 11.29 -9.80 8.22
C GLY A 166 11.00 -9.55 9.70
N VAL A 167 10.44 -8.38 10.06
CA VAL A 167 10.17 -8.00 11.45
C VAL A 167 8.69 -8.13 11.75
N GLU A 168 8.36 -8.90 12.80
CA GLU A 168 6.99 -9.01 13.27
C GLU A 168 6.48 -7.70 13.88
N ARG A 169 5.25 -7.31 13.52
CA ARG A 169 4.57 -6.13 14.05
C ARG A 169 3.12 -6.42 14.38
N GLY A 170 2.53 -5.54 15.20
CA GLY A 170 1.11 -5.61 15.52
C GLY A 170 0.26 -5.15 14.33
N LEU A 171 -0.69 -5.97 13.92
CA LEU A 171 -1.73 -5.63 12.96
C LEU A 171 -3.08 -5.57 13.69
N GLY A 172 -3.66 -4.38 13.73
CA GLY A 172 -4.99 -4.15 14.30
C GLY A 172 -6.07 -4.71 13.37
N LEU A 173 -6.99 -5.48 13.92
CA LEU A 173 -8.13 -6.07 13.22
C LEU A 173 -9.42 -5.65 13.94
N ALA A 174 -10.42 -5.32 13.15
CA ALA A 174 -11.69 -4.76 13.60
C ALA A 174 -12.88 -5.72 13.38
N GLY A 175 -12.72 -6.74 12.54
CA GLY A 175 -13.76 -7.73 12.29
C GLY A 175 -13.36 -8.72 11.22
N GLU A 176 -14.36 -9.39 10.68
CA GLU A 176 -14.21 -10.35 9.60
C GLU A 176 -15.30 -10.22 8.55
N ILE A 177 -14.98 -10.52 7.30
CA ILE A 177 -15.95 -10.61 6.21
C ILE A 177 -16.12 -12.08 5.88
N ALA A 178 -17.34 -12.61 6.04
CA ALA A 178 -17.71 -13.93 5.56
C ALA A 178 -18.31 -13.82 4.15
N PHE A 179 -17.92 -14.71 3.24
CA PHE A 179 -18.40 -14.77 1.86
C PHE A 179 -18.24 -16.18 1.30
N GLU A 180 -18.99 -16.52 0.26
CA GLU A 180 -18.89 -17.81 -0.42
C GLU A 180 -18.13 -17.65 -1.73
N ALA A 181 -17.14 -18.49 -1.98
CA ALA A 181 -16.47 -18.61 -3.27
C ALA A 181 -16.40 -20.08 -3.67
N ASP A 182 -16.76 -20.39 -4.92
CA ASP A 182 -16.81 -21.76 -5.45
C ASP A 182 -17.56 -22.76 -4.54
N GLY A 183 -18.67 -22.32 -3.94
CA GLY A 183 -19.51 -23.16 -3.07
C GLY A 183 -18.92 -23.42 -1.67
N THR A 184 -17.84 -22.76 -1.30
CA THR A 184 -17.19 -22.87 0.02
C THR A 184 -17.23 -21.53 0.74
N GLU A 185 -17.63 -21.56 2.02
CA GLU A 185 -17.57 -20.37 2.88
C GLU A 185 -16.11 -20.05 3.23
N HIS A 186 -15.75 -18.78 3.07
CA HIS A 186 -14.46 -18.22 3.39
C HIS A 186 -14.62 -17.03 4.33
N THR A 187 -13.51 -16.65 4.97
CA THR A 187 -13.48 -15.50 5.86
C THR A 187 -12.19 -14.71 5.65
N LEU A 188 -12.30 -13.39 5.68
CA LEU A 188 -11.15 -12.48 5.72
C LEU A 188 -11.23 -11.62 6.98
N HIS A 189 -10.21 -11.67 7.81
CA HIS A 189 -9.97 -10.75 8.90
C HIS A 189 -9.54 -9.38 8.34
N VAL A 190 -10.19 -8.31 8.78
CA VAL A 190 -9.99 -6.97 8.23
C VAL A 190 -9.75 -5.92 9.30
N ALA A 191 -9.02 -4.88 8.93
CA ALA A 191 -9.01 -3.59 9.62
C ALA A 191 -10.11 -2.68 9.06
N VAL A 192 -10.47 -1.65 9.82
CA VAL A 192 -11.33 -0.54 9.35
C VAL A 192 -10.43 0.69 9.20
N GLU A 193 -10.42 1.28 8.01
CA GLU A 193 -9.69 2.53 7.70
C GLU A 193 -10.47 3.75 8.23
N PRO A 194 -9.84 4.94 8.36
CA PRO A 194 -10.48 6.12 8.95
C PRO A 194 -11.77 6.58 8.27
N ASP A 195 -11.94 6.28 6.98
CA ASP A 195 -13.15 6.59 6.20
C ASP A 195 -14.25 5.53 6.32
N GLY A 196 -14.02 4.49 7.13
CA GLY A 196 -14.94 3.36 7.34
C GLY A 196 -14.79 2.23 6.32
N SER A 197 -13.97 2.39 5.28
CA SER A 197 -13.64 1.30 4.36
C SER A 197 -12.88 0.19 5.09
N LEU A 198 -12.93 -1.02 4.52
CA LEU A 198 -12.28 -2.19 5.10
C LEU A 198 -10.94 -2.41 4.41
N TRP A 199 -9.97 -2.95 5.14
CA TRP A 199 -8.68 -3.34 4.56
C TRP A 199 -8.31 -4.76 4.98
N ALA A 200 -8.11 -5.62 3.98
CA ALA A 200 -7.65 -6.98 4.15
C ALA A 200 -6.27 -7.16 3.49
N VAL A 201 -5.40 -7.91 4.15
CA VAL A 201 -4.22 -8.51 3.53
C VAL A 201 -4.49 -10.00 3.41
N PHE A 202 -4.40 -10.55 2.21
CA PHE A 202 -4.74 -11.94 1.97
C PHE A 202 -3.78 -12.61 1.00
N ALA A 203 -3.66 -13.93 1.15
CA ALA A 203 -3.09 -14.81 0.16
C ALA A 203 -4.17 -15.81 -0.28
N ASP A 204 -3.93 -16.48 -1.39
CA ASP A 204 -4.82 -17.47 -1.98
C ASP A 204 -3.99 -18.53 -2.72
N ALA A 205 -4.62 -19.54 -3.31
CA ALA A 205 -3.89 -20.62 -3.97
C ALA A 205 -3.05 -20.19 -5.20
N THR A 206 -3.23 -18.97 -5.72
CA THR A 206 -2.39 -18.37 -6.77
C THR A 206 -1.13 -17.67 -6.24
N SER A 207 -1.12 -17.31 -4.95
CA SER A 207 -0.10 -16.46 -4.33
C SER A 207 1.28 -17.13 -4.33
N GLY A 208 2.27 -16.40 -4.83
CA GLY A 208 3.65 -16.90 -4.97
C GLY A 208 3.87 -17.85 -6.16
N ASN A 209 2.83 -18.09 -6.95
CA ASN A 209 2.89 -18.90 -8.17
C ASN A 209 2.51 -18.04 -9.39
N SER A 210 1.22 -17.93 -9.70
CA SER A 210 0.73 -17.12 -10.82
C SER A 210 0.45 -15.67 -10.43
N SER A 211 0.43 -15.33 -9.14
CA SER A 211 0.36 -13.96 -8.62
C SER A 211 1.42 -13.71 -7.55
N TYR A 212 1.62 -12.45 -7.20
CA TYR A 212 2.50 -12.04 -6.11
C TYR A 212 2.10 -12.71 -4.78
N ARG A 213 3.08 -12.86 -3.88
CA ARG A 213 2.97 -13.66 -2.63
C ARG A 213 1.80 -13.31 -1.70
N PHE A 214 1.20 -12.12 -1.80
CA PHE A 214 -0.04 -11.72 -1.15
C PHE A 214 -0.57 -10.44 -1.79
N ARG A 215 -1.85 -10.13 -1.57
CA ARG A 215 -2.51 -8.95 -2.13
C ARG A 215 -3.31 -8.23 -1.06
N PHE A 216 -3.66 -6.98 -1.36
CA PHE A 216 -4.60 -6.23 -0.53
C PHE A 216 -5.98 -6.24 -1.19
N LEU A 217 -7.01 -6.22 -0.35
CA LEU A 217 -8.38 -5.94 -0.76
C LEU A 217 -8.88 -4.75 0.07
N ARG A 218 -9.56 -3.81 -0.58
CA ARG A 218 -10.17 -2.66 0.07
C ARG A 218 -11.66 -2.56 -0.22
N PRO A 219 -12.50 -3.38 0.42
CA PRO A 219 -13.95 -3.24 0.31
C PRO A 219 -14.40 -1.86 0.82
N ALA A 220 -15.46 -1.32 0.25
CA ALA A 220 -16.10 -0.11 0.76
C ALA A 220 -16.64 -0.34 2.19
N ALA A 221 -17.02 0.75 2.86
CA ALA A 221 -17.69 0.66 4.15
C ALA A 221 -18.92 -0.25 4.05
N PRO A 222 -19.12 -1.19 5.00
CA PRO A 222 -20.29 -2.06 5.00
C PRO A 222 -21.57 -1.24 5.20
N ALA A 223 -22.69 -1.75 4.68
CA ALA A 223 -24.01 -1.21 4.97
C ALA A 223 -24.38 -1.39 6.46
N GLU A 224 -25.45 -0.72 6.91
CA GLU A 224 -25.91 -0.79 8.31
C GLU A 224 -26.24 -2.21 8.77
N ASP A 225 -26.65 -3.09 7.85
CA ASP A 225 -26.95 -4.50 8.12
C ASP A 225 -25.70 -5.42 8.04
N GLY A 226 -24.51 -4.84 7.80
CA GLY A 226 -23.26 -5.55 7.64
C GLY A 226 -22.99 -6.05 6.21
N SER A 227 -23.90 -5.84 5.26
CA SER A 227 -23.70 -6.25 3.87
C SER A 227 -22.52 -5.49 3.24
N VAL A 228 -21.66 -6.22 2.52
CA VAL A 228 -20.51 -5.64 1.82
C VAL A 228 -20.21 -6.47 0.56
N THR A 229 -19.73 -5.82 -0.50
CA THR A 229 -19.25 -6.54 -1.69
C THR A 229 -17.77 -6.90 -1.52
N VAL A 230 -17.46 -8.19 -1.63
CA VAL A 230 -16.09 -8.71 -1.73
C VAL A 230 -15.73 -8.79 -3.22
N ASP A 231 -15.25 -7.69 -3.77
CA ASP A 231 -14.85 -7.62 -5.19
C ASP A 231 -13.37 -7.99 -5.38
N LEU A 232 -13.11 -9.27 -5.60
CA LEU A 232 -11.75 -9.78 -5.81
C LEU A 232 -11.14 -9.35 -7.15
N ASN A 233 -11.92 -8.78 -8.08
CA ASN A 233 -11.36 -8.08 -9.24
C ASN A 233 -10.56 -6.84 -8.85
N ARG A 234 -10.81 -6.28 -7.65
CA ARG A 234 -10.11 -5.13 -7.07
C ARG A 234 -8.97 -5.53 -6.12
N ALA A 235 -8.64 -6.83 -6.05
CA ALA A 235 -7.44 -7.27 -5.36
C ALA A 235 -6.21 -6.62 -6.00
N LEU A 236 -5.35 -6.04 -5.17
CA LEU A 236 -4.27 -5.18 -5.64
C LEU A 236 -2.92 -5.56 -5.04
N LEU A 237 -1.86 -5.29 -5.80
CA LEU A 237 -0.49 -5.45 -5.36
C LEU A 237 -0.18 -4.45 -4.25
N PRO A 238 0.39 -4.93 -3.12
CA PRO A 238 0.83 -4.06 -2.05
C PRO A 238 2.01 -3.19 -2.52
N PRO A 239 2.28 -2.03 -1.90
CA PRO A 239 3.42 -1.18 -2.23
C PRO A 239 4.77 -1.92 -2.24
N CYS A 240 4.95 -2.92 -1.37
CA CYS A 240 6.17 -3.74 -1.35
C CYS A 240 6.38 -4.62 -2.58
N ALA A 241 5.38 -4.79 -3.45
CA ALA A 241 5.56 -5.41 -4.76
C ALA A 241 6.28 -4.47 -5.76
N PHE A 242 6.34 -3.17 -5.47
CA PHE A 242 6.95 -2.16 -6.34
C PHE A 242 8.30 -1.68 -5.82
N ALA A 243 8.49 -1.60 -4.50
CA ALA A 243 9.76 -1.26 -3.89
C ALA A 243 9.96 -1.99 -2.54
N ASP A 244 11.16 -2.56 -2.35
CA ASP A 244 11.51 -3.33 -1.14
C ASP A 244 11.55 -2.48 0.14
N HIS A 245 11.53 -1.16 -0.01
CA HIS A 245 11.57 -0.18 1.08
C HIS A 245 10.21 0.04 1.75
N PHE A 246 9.15 -0.62 1.28
CA PHE A 246 7.85 -0.63 1.94
C PHE A 246 7.69 -1.81 2.91
N ILE A 247 7.31 -1.48 4.14
CA ILE A 247 7.07 -2.46 5.22
C ILE A 247 5.58 -2.82 5.25
N CYS A 248 5.17 -3.67 4.29
CA CYS A 248 3.82 -4.23 4.25
C CYS A 248 3.73 -5.48 5.14
N PRO A 249 2.63 -5.67 5.88
CA PRO A 249 2.42 -6.91 6.62
C PRO A 249 2.08 -8.07 5.69
N PHE A 250 2.47 -9.28 6.09
CA PHE A 250 1.96 -10.51 5.51
C PHE A 250 0.51 -10.77 5.96
N PRO A 251 -0.25 -11.63 5.24
CA PRO A 251 -1.60 -12.00 5.64
C PRO A 251 -1.65 -12.50 7.09
N PRO A 252 -2.58 -12.01 7.93
CA PRO A 252 -2.76 -12.56 9.26
C PRO A 252 -3.25 -14.02 9.20
N PRO A 253 -3.09 -14.79 10.31
CA PRO A 253 -3.64 -16.13 10.41
C PRO A 253 -5.13 -16.13 10.02
N GLY A 254 -5.55 -17.06 9.16
CA GLY A 254 -6.91 -17.13 8.63
C GLY A 254 -7.11 -16.44 7.26
N ASN A 255 -6.26 -15.49 6.87
CA ASN A 255 -6.37 -14.79 5.57
C ASN A 255 -5.60 -15.47 4.43
N THR A 256 -5.37 -16.78 4.52
CA THR A 256 -4.88 -17.57 3.38
C THR A 256 -6.03 -18.42 2.87
N LEU A 257 -6.63 -17.97 1.78
CA LEU A 257 -7.76 -18.63 1.14
C LEU A 257 -7.30 -19.90 0.43
N SER A 258 -8.07 -20.98 0.53
CA SER A 258 -7.78 -22.23 -0.19
C SER A 258 -8.20 -22.19 -1.66
N VAL A 259 -9.09 -21.28 -2.03
CA VAL A 259 -9.54 -21.06 -3.41
C VAL A 259 -8.45 -20.36 -4.22
N ALA A 260 -8.34 -20.67 -5.51
CA ALA A 260 -7.50 -19.92 -6.44
C ALA A 260 -8.25 -18.66 -6.89
N VAL A 261 -7.80 -17.49 -6.45
CA VAL A 261 -8.43 -16.21 -6.83
C VAL A 261 -7.81 -15.73 -8.13
N GLU A 262 -8.39 -16.18 -9.24
CA GLU A 262 -8.00 -15.83 -10.62
C GLU A 262 -8.56 -14.46 -11.04
N ALA A 263 -8.50 -13.46 -10.16
CA ALA A 263 -8.98 -12.09 -10.40
C ALA A 263 -8.01 -11.05 -9.83
N GLY A 264 -8.10 -9.81 -10.32
CA GLY A 264 -7.33 -8.68 -9.82
C GLY A 264 -5.88 -8.64 -10.30
N GLU A 265 -5.08 -7.78 -9.67
CA GLU A 265 -3.66 -7.61 -9.99
C GLU A 265 -2.87 -8.89 -9.63
N ARG A 266 -1.91 -9.25 -10.48
CA ARG A 266 -1.10 -10.45 -10.38
C ARG A 266 0.35 -10.13 -10.10
N ASN A 267 1.02 -9.42 -11.01
CA ASN A 267 2.47 -9.15 -10.93
C ASN A 267 2.81 -7.76 -11.48
N ARG A 268 3.92 -7.21 -11.00
CA ARG A 268 4.60 -6.08 -11.65
C ARG A 268 5.31 -6.60 -12.90
N VAL A 269 5.22 -5.87 -14.00
CA VAL A 269 5.95 -6.15 -15.25
C VAL A 269 6.94 -5.03 -15.52
N ASP A 270 8.21 -5.40 -15.65
CA ASP A 270 9.30 -4.55 -16.10
C ASP A 270 9.75 -4.96 -17.51
N GLY A 271 10.51 -4.10 -18.19
CA GLY A 271 11.15 -4.47 -19.45
C GLY A 271 12.42 -3.69 -19.72
#